data_AF-A0A8T4WTK9-F1
#
_entry.id   AF-A0A8T4WTK9-F1
#
_cell.length_a   1.000
_cell.length_b   1.000
_cell.length_c   1.000
_cell.angle_alpha   90.00
_cell.angle_beta   90.00
_cell.angle_gamma   90.00
#
_symmetry.space_group_name_H-M   'P 1'
#
loop_
_entity.id
_entity.type
_entity.pdbx_description
1 polymer ?
#
loop_
_entity_poly.entity_id
_entity_poly.type
_entity_poly.pdbx_seq_one_letter_code
_entity_poly.pdbx_strand_id
1 'polypeptide(L)'
;MLKIFYFLLPIIDVFKLDRILNYYSSLGVKIPYNHARNGLIERWIGYLPASFILSWVIDLQTTLIIITITFLIVGPIELYLMYLGIGPWKFFKEKSISVVSRIFLLETYNVVLYLILGVILGFLIPNYFL
;
A
#
# COMPACT_ATOMS: atom_id res chain seq x y z
N MET A 1 -0.22 -23.25 4.57
CA MET A 1 1.10 -22.61 4.36
C MET A 1 1.23 -21.87 3.04
N LEU A 2 0.92 -22.47 1.88
CA LEU A 2 0.96 -21.79 0.56
C LEU A 2 0.11 -20.51 0.44
N LYS A 3 -0.90 -20.31 1.32
CA LYS A 3 -1.72 -19.08 1.34
C LYS A 3 -0.96 -17.83 1.79
N ILE A 4 0.08 -17.97 2.62
CA ILE A 4 0.88 -16.84 3.13
C ILE A 4 1.90 -16.37 2.08
N PHE A 5 2.38 -17.28 1.22
CA PHE A 5 3.26 -16.92 0.10
C PHE A 5 2.57 -16.04 -0.95
N TYR A 6 1.23 -16.04 -1.01
CA TYR A 6 0.48 -15.07 -1.82
C TYR A 6 0.40 -13.67 -1.18
N PHE A 7 1.05 -13.42 -0.06
CA PHE A 7 1.31 -12.05 0.38
C PHE A 7 2.74 -11.64 0.06
N LEU A 8 3.69 -12.56 -0.05
CA LEU A 8 5.10 -12.24 -0.25
C LEU A 8 5.51 -11.83 -1.67
N LEU A 9 4.66 -11.98 -2.69
CA LEU A 9 5.02 -11.42 -4.00
C LEU A 9 4.55 -9.97 -4.06
N PRO A 10 5.44 -9.00 -4.33
CA PRO A 10 5.00 -7.68 -4.74
C PRO A 10 4.03 -7.86 -5.91
N ILE A 11 2.97 -7.04 -5.96
CA ILE A 11 2.06 -6.97 -7.12
C ILE A 11 0.94 -8.05 -7.14
N ILE A 12 0.77 -8.88 -6.09
CA ILE A 12 -0.33 -9.87 -6.09
C ILE A 12 -1.72 -9.22 -6.15
N ASP A 13 -1.86 -8.01 -5.63
CA ASP A 13 -3.09 -7.24 -5.73
C ASP A 13 -3.52 -6.98 -7.17
N VAL A 14 -2.58 -6.87 -8.12
CA VAL A 14 -2.87 -6.77 -9.57
C VAL A 14 -3.55 -8.02 -10.08
N PHE A 15 -3.07 -9.19 -9.65
CA PHE A 15 -3.53 -10.47 -10.20
C PHE A 15 -4.66 -11.09 -9.39
N LYS A 16 -4.99 -10.54 -8.22
CA LYS A 16 -5.92 -11.13 -7.25
C LYS A 16 -6.86 -10.11 -6.62
N LEU A 17 -7.14 -8.99 -7.27
CA LEU A 17 -8.06 -7.96 -6.79
C LEU A 17 -9.42 -8.55 -6.35
N ASP A 18 -10.01 -9.43 -7.16
CA ASP A 18 -11.28 -10.08 -6.80
C ASP A 18 -11.18 -10.93 -5.53
N ARG A 19 -10.04 -11.59 -5.31
CA ARG A 19 -9.81 -12.40 -4.11
C ARG A 19 -9.68 -11.51 -2.88
N ILE A 20 -9.02 -10.36 -3.02
CA ILE A 20 -8.88 -9.35 -1.96
C ILE A 20 -10.25 -8.79 -1.61
N LEU A 21 -11.05 -8.40 -2.60
CA LEU A 21 -12.42 -7.90 -2.41
C LEU A 21 -13.34 -8.95 -1.77
N ASN A 22 -13.24 -10.21 -2.19
CA ASN A 22 -13.98 -11.31 -1.57
C ASN A 22 -13.56 -11.52 -0.11
N TYR A 23 -12.28 -11.40 0.20
CA TYR A 23 -11.79 -11.46 1.57
C TYR A 23 -12.32 -10.30 2.41
N TYR A 24 -12.28 -9.07 1.92
CA TYR A 24 -12.84 -7.90 2.62
C TYR A 24 -14.35 -8.04 2.83
N SER A 25 -15.06 -8.54 1.83
CA SER A 25 -16.50 -8.84 1.92
C SER A 25 -16.78 -9.88 3.01
N SER A 26 -15.94 -10.90 3.14
CA SER A 26 -16.04 -11.90 4.22
C SER A 26 -15.81 -11.32 5.63
N LEU A 27 -15.10 -10.19 5.72
CA LEU A 27 -14.94 -9.40 6.96
C LEU A 27 -16.09 -8.40 7.17
N GLY A 28 -17.11 -8.43 6.31
CA GLY A 28 -18.26 -7.52 6.36
C GLY A 28 -18.00 -6.14 5.75
N VAL A 29 -16.93 -5.96 4.99
CA VAL A 29 -16.58 -4.69 4.33
C VAL A 29 -16.72 -4.82 2.82
N LYS A 30 -17.69 -4.13 2.23
CA LYS A 30 -17.91 -4.11 0.79
C LYS A 30 -17.20 -2.91 0.17
N ILE A 31 -15.95 -3.11 -0.24
CA ILE A 31 -15.18 -2.07 -0.94
C ILE A 31 -15.65 -2.00 -2.40
N PRO A 32 -16.00 -0.81 -2.93
CA PRO A 32 -16.32 -0.64 -4.33
C PRO A 32 -15.12 -1.05 -5.21
N TYR A 33 -15.38 -1.82 -6.28
CA TYR A 33 -14.33 -2.27 -7.20
C TYR A 33 -13.51 -1.10 -7.76
N ASN A 34 -14.17 0.00 -8.15
CA ASN A 34 -13.51 1.19 -8.66
C ASN A 34 -12.57 1.83 -7.63
N HIS A 35 -12.93 1.80 -6.34
CA HIS A 35 -12.06 2.32 -5.29
C HIS A 35 -10.81 1.44 -5.15
N ALA A 36 -10.98 0.12 -5.10
CA ALA A 36 -9.86 -0.80 -4.99
C ALA A 36 -8.94 -0.75 -6.23
N ARG A 37 -9.52 -0.59 -7.43
CA ARG A 37 -8.78 -0.37 -8.68
C ARG A 37 -7.98 0.94 -8.65
N ASN A 38 -8.55 2.02 -8.12
CA ASN A 38 -7.85 3.31 -8.01
C ASN A 38 -6.64 3.20 -7.08
N GLY A 39 -6.79 2.54 -5.91
CA GLY A 39 -5.66 2.31 -5.00
C GLY A 39 -4.55 1.46 -5.65
N LEU A 40 -4.92 0.52 -6.51
CA LEU A 40 -3.96 -0.24 -7.31
C LEU A 40 -3.20 0.64 -8.31
N ILE A 41 -3.93 1.49 -9.05
CA ILE A 41 -3.33 2.42 -10.01
C ILE A 41 -2.36 3.36 -9.27
N GLU A 42 -2.77 3.92 -8.14
CA GLU A 42 -1.95 4.81 -7.30
C GLU A 42 -0.64 4.15 -6.85
N ARG A 43 -0.66 2.85 -6.53
CA ARG A 43 0.56 2.06 -6.25
C ARG A 43 1.51 1.95 -7.43
N TRP A 44 0.97 1.76 -8.62
CA TRP A 44 1.79 1.63 -9.82
C TRP A 44 2.35 2.94 -10.35
N ILE A 45 1.56 4.01 -10.34
CA ILE A 45 1.94 5.28 -10.97
C ILE A 45 2.40 6.34 -9.96
N GLY A 46 2.11 6.14 -8.67
CA GLY A 46 2.47 7.03 -7.57
C GLY A 46 3.58 6.45 -6.72
N TYR A 47 3.27 5.45 -5.88
CA TYR A 47 4.20 4.96 -4.85
C TYR A 47 5.50 4.36 -5.44
N LEU A 48 5.39 3.47 -6.43
CA LEU A 48 6.57 2.86 -7.06
C LEU A 48 7.46 3.90 -7.77
N PRO A 49 6.95 4.78 -8.66
CA PRO A 49 7.77 5.82 -9.29
C PRO A 49 8.34 6.83 -8.30
N ALA A 50 7.58 7.22 -7.27
CA ALA A 50 8.05 8.17 -6.27
C ALA A 50 9.25 7.62 -5.49
N SER A 51 9.17 6.38 -5.02
CA SER A 51 10.27 5.73 -4.31
C SER A 51 11.46 5.42 -5.22
N PHE A 52 11.23 5.08 -6.48
CA PHE A 52 12.27 4.95 -7.50
C PHE A 52 13.04 6.25 -7.68
N ILE A 53 12.35 7.35 -8.00
CA ILE A 53 12.97 8.67 -8.20
C ILE A 53 13.69 9.11 -6.92
N LEU A 54 13.07 8.93 -5.76
CA LEU A 54 13.67 9.29 -4.49
C LEU A 54 14.99 8.54 -4.27
N SER A 55 14.99 7.21 -4.40
CA SER A 55 16.21 6.39 -4.26
C SER A 55 17.27 6.62 -5.34
N TRP A 56 16.88 7.19 -6.48
CA TRP A 56 17.81 7.54 -7.55
C TRP A 56 18.54 8.85 -7.24
N VAL A 57 17.85 9.83 -6.63
CA VAL A 57 18.40 11.16 -6.37
C VAL A 57 19.18 11.23 -5.05
N ILE A 58 18.82 10.40 -4.07
CA ILE A 58 19.45 10.39 -2.74
C ILE A 58 19.85 8.97 -2.31
N ASP A 59 20.65 8.86 -1.26
CA ASP A 59 21.12 7.58 -0.77
C ASP A 59 20.01 6.71 -0.13
N LEU A 60 20.31 5.42 0.04
CA LEU A 60 19.37 4.41 0.49
C LEU A 60 18.87 4.72 1.90
N GLN A 61 19.78 5.13 2.79
CA GLN A 61 19.46 5.37 4.19
C GLN A 61 18.49 6.54 4.31
N THR A 62 18.78 7.65 3.62
CA THR A 62 17.90 8.83 3.61
C THR A 62 16.54 8.50 3.00
N THR A 63 16.50 7.71 1.93
CA THR A 63 15.24 7.27 1.30
C THR A 63 14.36 6.47 2.27
N LEU A 64 14.94 5.49 2.96
CA LEU A 64 14.22 4.66 3.94
C LEU A 64 13.73 5.47 5.14
N ILE A 65 14.51 6.46 5.58
CA ILE A 65 14.09 7.40 6.65
C ILE A 65 12.87 8.19 6.21
N ILE A 66 12.87 8.76 5.00
CA ILE A 66 11.73 9.52 4.48
C ILE A 66 10.48 8.65 4.43
N ILE A 67 10.57 7.45 3.85
CA ILE A 67 9.46 6.50 3.78
C ILE A 67 8.92 6.19 5.19
N THR A 68 9.82 5.92 6.14
CA THR A 68 9.45 5.58 7.52
C THR A 68 8.74 6.75 8.22
N ILE A 69 9.26 7.97 8.09
CA ILE A 69 8.65 9.18 8.65
C ILE A 69 7.27 9.42 8.03
N THR A 70 7.13 9.25 6.72
CA THR A 70 5.84 9.37 6.04
C THR A 70 4.82 8.38 6.62
N PHE A 71 5.18 7.10 6.82
CA PHE A 71 4.27 6.14 7.45
C PHE A 71 3.95 6.45 8.90
N LEU A 72 4.92 6.93 9.68
CA LEU A 72 4.71 7.30 11.09
C LEU A 72 3.73 8.46 11.25
N ILE A 73 3.72 9.40 10.29
CA ILE A 73 2.83 10.55 10.32
C ILE A 73 1.48 10.22 9.66
N VAL A 74 1.51 9.73 8.42
CA VAL A 74 0.32 9.53 7.59
C VAL A 74 -0.44 8.26 7.99
N GLY A 75 0.26 7.20 8.39
CA GLY A 75 -0.35 5.91 8.74
C GLY A 75 -1.39 6.01 9.86
N PRO A 76 -1.09 6.62 11.02
CA PRO A 76 -2.08 6.82 12.08
C PRO A 76 -3.27 7.68 11.64
N ILE A 77 -3.03 8.72 10.84
CA ILE A 77 -4.09 9.60 10.31
C ILE A 77 -5.02 8.80 9.40
N GLU A 78 -4.47 8.03 8.46
CA GLU A 78 -5.24 7.18 7.55
C GLU A 78 -6.04 6.12 8.31
N LEU A 79 -5.42 5.41 9.26
CA LEU A 79 -6.12 4.44 10.08
C LEU A 79 -7.29 5.08 10.86
N TYR A 80 -7.10 6.29 11.37
CA TYR A 80 -8.15 7.03 12.08
C TYR A 80 -9.29 7.43 11.15
N LEU A 81 -8.99 7.96 9.96
CA LEU A 81 -9.99 8.31 8.95
C LEU A 81 -10.76 7.09 8.43
N MET A 82 -10.06 5.97 8.25
CA MET A 82 -10.66 4.68 7.91
C MET A 82 -11.62 4.22 9.01
N TYR A 83 -11.21 4.30 10.27
CA TYR A 83 -12.05 3.92 11.41
C TYR A 83 -13.32 4.76 11.51
N LEU A 84 -13.21 6.08 11.28
CA LEU A 84 -14.37 6.98 11.25
C LEU A 84 -15.24 6.82 9.98
N GLY A 85 -14.74 6.14 8.95
CA GLY A 85 -15.41 6.02 7.66
C GLY A 85 -15.54 7.37 6.93
N ILE A 86 -14.54 8.25 7.04
CA ILE A 86 -14.56 9.59 6.45
C ILE A 86 -13.97 9.58 5.04
N GLY A 87 -14.52 10.41 4.14
CA GLY A 87 -13.96 10.64 2.81
C GLY A 87 -14.04 9.41 1.89
N PRO A 88 -12.92 8.90 1.36
CA PRO A 88 -12.91 7.72 0.52
C PRO A 88 -13.26 6.44 1.30
N TRP A 89 -13.22 6.48 2.63
CA TRP A 89 -13.35 5.32 3.51
C TRP A 89 -14.78 5.02 4.00
N LYS A 90 -15.80 5.63 3.41
CA LYS A 90 -17.22 5.51 3.84
C LYS A 90 -17.72 4.07 4.03
N PHE A 91 -17.13 3.10 3.31
CA PHE A 91 -17.48 1.69 3.42
C PHE A 91 -17.01 1.00 4.72
N PHE A 92 -16.17 1.68 5.52
CA PHE A 92 -15.76 1.24 6.86
C PHE A 92 -16.64 1.80 7.99
N LYS A 93 -17.65 2.60 7.68
CA LYS A 93 -18.55 3.15 8.70
C LYS A 93 -19.13 2.01 9.56
N GLU A 94 -19.10 2.21 10.88
CA GLU A 94 -19.59 1.27 11.91
C GLU A 94 -18.84 -0.07 11.97
N LYS A 95 -17.67 -0.20 11.33
CA LYS A 95 -16.84 -1.41 11.45
C LYS A 95 -16.00 -1.34 12.71
N SER A 96 -15.77 -2.51 13.32
CA SER A 96 -14.91 -2.60 14.50
C SER A 96 -13.47 -2.26 14.15
N ILE A 97 -12.75 -1.65 15.10
CA ILE A 97 -11.33 -1.31 14.93
C ILE A 97 -10.47 -2.54 14.56
N SER A 98 -10.87 -3.74 15.03
CA SER A 98 -10.19 -4.99 14.68
C SER A 98 -10.28 -5.32 13.17
N VAL A 99 -11.44 -5.09 12.55
CA VAL A 99 -11.62 -5.28 11.10
C VAL A 99 -10.87 -4.21 10.31
N VAL A 100 -11.01 -2.95 10.74
CA VAL A 100 -10.37 -1.80 10.05
C VAL A 100 -8.85 -1.92 10.09
N SER A 101 -8.26 -2.16 11.27
CA SER A 101 -6.80 -2.34 11.42
C SER A 101 -6.27 -3.51 10.60
N ARG A 102 -7.00 -4.63 10.55
CA ARG A 102 -6.61 -5.78 9.73
C ARG A 102 -6.54 -5.43 8.24
N ILE A 103 -7.52 -4.69 7.72
CA ILE A 103 -7.51 -4.27 6.31
C ILE A 103 -6.44 -3.19 6.07
N PHE A 104 -6.30 -2.23 6.98
CA PHE A 104 -5.25 -1.20 6.93
C PHE A 104 -3.85 -1.82 6.87
N LEU A 105 -3.56 -2.83 7.71
CA LEU A 105 -2.27 -3.52 7.69
C LEU A 105 -2.01 -4.24 6.36
N LEU A 106 -3.04 -4.83 5.75
CA LEU A 106 -2.93 -5.48 4.44
C LEU A 106 -2.66 -4.49 3.32
N GLU A 107 -3.38 -3.36 3.30
CA GLU A 107 -3.14 -2.30 2.31
C GLU A 107 -1.77 -1.64 2.52
N THR A 108 -1.40 -1.37 3.77
CA THR A 108 -0.08 -0.81 4.14
C THR A 108 1.04 -1.74 3.70
N TYR A 109 0.89 -3.04 3.94
CA TYR A 109 1.84 -4.04 3.50
C TYR A 109 2.04 -3.99 1.97
N ASN A 110 0.96 -3.89 1.20
CA ASN A 110 1.08 -3.70 -0.25
C ASN A 110 1.83 -2.41 -0.59
N VAL A 111 1.44 -1.26 -0.03
CA VAL A 111 2.10 0.03 -0.29
C VAL A 111 3.60 -0.05 0.01
N VAL A 112 3.99 -0.63 1.14
CA VAL A 112 5.40 -0.83 1.51
C VAL A 112 6.14 -1.67 0.47
N LEU A 113 5.55 -2.74 -0.06
CA LEU A 113 6.17 -3.55 -1.10
C LEU A 113 6.39 -2.77 -2.40
N TYR A 114 5.44 -1.93 -2.83
CA TYR A 114 5.63 -1.08 -4.01
C TYR A 114 6.71 -0.03 -3.80
N LEU A 115 6.80 0.54 -2.60
CA LEU A 115 7.87 1.48 -2.24
C LEU A 115 9.24 0.80 -2.23
N ILE A 116 9.36 -0.36 -1.60
CA ILE A 116 10.61 -1.14 -1.59
C ILE A 116 11.01 -1.54 -3.01
N LEU A 117 10.05 -1.96 -3.85
CA LEU A 117 10.30 -2.30 -5.24
C LEU A 117 10.85 -1.08 -6.01
N GLY A 118 10.26 0.10 -5.84
CA GLY A 118 10.78 1.33 -6.45
C GLY A 118 12.20 1.64 -5.98
N VAL A 119 12.47 1.54 -4.67
CA VAL A 119 13.82 1.72 -4.12
C VAL A 119 14.83 0.75 -4.76
N ILE A 120 14.50 -0.53 -4.82
CA ILE A 120 15.37 -1.55 -5.43
C ILE A 120 15.66 -1.20 -6.89
N LEU A 121 14.64 -0.80 -7.65
CA LEU A 121 14.81 -0.41 -9.05
C LEU A 121 15.72 0.81 -9.21
N GLY A 122 15.62 1.80 -8.32
CA GLY A 122 16.44 3.02 -8.37
C GLY A 122 17.91 2.76 -8.09
N PHE A 123 18.22 1.78 -7.24
CA PHE A 123 19.61 1.36 -6.98
C PHE A 123 20.18 0.42 -8.04
N LEU A 124 19.34 -0.38 -8.70
CA LEU A 124 19.80 -1.35 -9.71
C LEU A 124 20.05 -0.72 -11.07
N ILE A 125 19.40 0.40 -11.40
CA ILE A 125 19.61 1.11 -12.66
C ILE A 125 20.85 2.00 -12.50
N PRO A 126 21.95 1.75 -13.23
CA PRO A 126 23.18 2.51 -13.05
C PRO A 126 22.98 3.98 -13.40
N ASN A 127 23.62 4.86 -12.63
CA ASN A 127 23.79 6.27 -12.96
C ASN A 127 24.64 6.41 -14.23
N TYR A 128 24.01 6.34 -15.41
CA TYR A 128 24.66 6.66 -16.69
C TYR A 128 24.68 8.18 -16.98
N PHE A 129 24.19 9.02 -16.06
CA PHE A 129 23.95 10.46 -16.30
C PHE A 129 24.38 11.38 -15.13
N LEU A 130 25.43 11.03 -14.39
CA LEU A 130 26.20 11.97 -13.58
C LEU A 130 27.68 11.82 -13.86
#